data_AF-A0A5K1HNY1-F1
#
_entry.id   AF-A0A5K1HNY1-F1
#
_cell.length_a   1.000
_cell.length_b   1.000
_cell.length_c   1.000
_cell.angle_alpha   90.00
_cell.angle_beta   90.00
_cell.angle_gamma   90.00
#
_symmetry.space_group_name_H-M   'P 1'
#
loop_
_entity.id
_entity.type
_entity.pdbx_description
1 polymer ?
#
loop_
_entity_poly.entity_id
_entity_poly.type
_entity_poly.pdbx_seq_one_letter_code
_entity_poly.pdbx_strand_id
1 'polypeptide(L)'
;WAAITISLINLFFLKSSMVVTGIAFLMSGVYSIYIIIDTQLILGGKNKELTLDDYILGSVILYTDIISLFLKILQILGKKKDD
;
A
#
# COMPACT_ATOMS: atom_id res chain seq x y z
N TRP A 1 -0.58 -7.01 -8.07
CA TRP A 1 -1.09 -8.41 -8.14
C TRP A 1 -0.73 -9.24 -6.91
N ALA A 2 0.54 -9.33 -6.48
CA ALA A 2 0.92 -10.10 -5.28
C ALA A 2 0.21 -9.64 -3.98
N ALA A 3 -0.04 -8.34 -3.80
CA ALA A 3 -0.76 -7.86 -2.62
C ALA A 3 -2.23 -8.31 -2.57
N ILE A 4 -2.86 -8.46 -3.74
CA ILE A 4 -4.25 -8.93 -3.88
C ILE A 4 -4.32 -10.42 -3.59
N THR A 5 -3.38 -11.22 -4.09
CA THR A 5 -3.34 -12.66 -3.84
C THR A 5 -3.09 -12.98 -2.36
N ILE A 6 -2.17 -12.25 -1.70
CA ILE A 6 -1.93 -12.37 -0.25
C ILE A 6 -3.19 -12.00 0.54
N SER A 7 -3.91 -10.94 0.14
CA SER A 7 -5.15 -10.51 0.81
C SER A 7 -6.28 -11.54 0.66
N LEU A 8 -6.39 -12.20 -0.50
CA LEU A 8 -7.37 -13.27 -0.73
C LEU A 8 -7.05 -14.53 0.08
N ILE A 9 -5.77 -14.91 0.19
CA ILE A 9 -5.35 -16.05 1.03
C ILE A 9 -5.64 -15.79 2.51
N ASN A 10 -5.44 -14.55 2.97
CA ASN A 10 -5.72 -14.15 4.35
C ASN A 10 -7.21 -14.32 4.73
N LEU A 11 -8.13 -14.20 3.77
CA LEU A 11 -9.57 -14.37 4.00
C LEU A 11 -9.98 -15.82 4.28
N PHE A 12 -9.28 -16.80 3.68
CA PHE A 12 -9.62 -18.22 3.81
C PHE A 12 -8.79 -18.98 4.85
N PHE A 13 -7.52 -18.60 5.07
CA PHE A 13 -6.56 -19.47 5.78
C PHE A 13 -6.05 -18.95 7.13
N LEU A 14 -6.25 -17.68 7.49
CA LEU A 14 -5.55 -17.08 8.63
C LEU A 14 -6.50 -16.42 9.64
N LYS A 15 -7.07 -17.24 10.52
CA LYS A 15 -7.87 -16.79 11.67
C LYS A 15 -7.01 -16.31 12.86
N SER A 16 -5.71 -16.65 12.87
CA SER A 16 -4.80 -16.31 13.98
C SER A 16 -4.45 -14.82 13.99
N SER A 17 -4.73 -14.16 15.10
CA SER A 17 -4.51 -12.72 15.26
C SER A 17 -3.05 -12.33 15.00
N MET A 18 -2.10 -13.13 15.45
CA MET A 18 -0.67 -12.80 15.33
C MET A 18 -0.17 -12.82 13.88
N VAL A 19 -0.63 -13.79 13.08
CA VAL A 19 -0.20 -13.93 11.67
C VAL A 19 -0.75 -12.78 10.82
N VAL A 20 -2.01 -12.40 11.05
CA VAL A 20 -2.64 -11.27 10.36
C VAL A 20 -1.90 -9.96 10.65
N THR A 21 -1.46 -9.74 11.90
CA THR A 21 -0.67 -8.55 12.27
C THR A 21 0.72 -8.56 11.61
N GLY A 22 1.40 -9.71 11.60
CA GLY A 22 2.69 -9.86 10.92
C GLY A 22 2.62 -9.58 9.42
N ILE A 23 1.58 -10.08 8.75
CA ILE A 23 1.33 -9.78 7.33
C ILE A 23 1.01 -8.30 7.13
N ALA A 24 0.23 -7.67 8.00
CA ALA A 24 -0.09 -6.25 7.90
C ALA A 24 1.18 -5.38 7.98
N PHE A 25 2.12 -5.72 8.87
CA PHE A 25 3.43 -5.06 8.95
C PHE A 25 4.22 -5.19 7.66
N LEU A 26 4.38 -6.40 7.13
CA LEU A 26 5.09 -6.62 5.86
C LEU A 26 4.44 -5.84 4.71
N MET A 27 3.12 -5.86 4.62
CA MET A 27 2.37 -5.15 3.59
C MET A 27 2.51 -3.63 3.70
N SER A 28 2.51 -3.07 4.93
CA SER A 28 2.76 -1.64 5.12
C SER A 28 4.16 -1.22 4.64
N GLY A 29 5.18 -2.04 4.90
CA GLY A 29 6.53 -1.78 4.39
C GLY A 29 6.59 -1.76 2.86
N VAL A 30 5.90 -2.71 2.23
CA VAL A 30 5.81 -2.79 0.76
C VAL A 30 5.09 -1.58 0.17
N TYR A 31 3.94 -1.17 0.72
CA TYR A 31 3.24 0.03 0.24
C TYR A 31 4.08 1.31 0.42
N SER A 32 4.82 1.44 1.52
CA SER A 32 5.75 2.57 1.71
C SER A 32 6.83 2.63 0.62
N ILE A 33 7.36 1.48 0.18
CA ILE A 33 8.35 1.43 -0.91
C ILE A 33 7.69 1.79 -2.26
N TYR A 34 6.48 1.30 -2.52
CA TYR A 34 5.74 1.67 -3.74
C TYR A 34 5.50 3.17 -3.83
N ILE A 35 5.07 3.82 -2.75
CA ILE A 35 4.89 5.28 -2.71
C ILE A 35 6.18 6.01 -3.10
N ILE A 36 7.33 5.57 -2.60
CA ILE A 36 8.62 6.19 -2.95
C ILE A 36 8.88 6.03 -4.45
N ILE A 37 8.70 4.84 -5.01
CA ILE A 37 8.93 4.56 -6.43
C ILE A 37 7.98 5.38 -7.32
N ASP A 38 6.70 5.38 -6.99
CA ASP A 38 5.66 6.06 -7.77
C ASP A 38 5.84 7.58 -7.70
N THR A 39 6.19 8.11 -6.53
CA THR A 39 6.53 9.53 -6.38
C THR A 39 7.73 9.90 -7.25
N GLN A 40 8.79 9.08 -7.30
CA GLN A 40 9.94 9.33 -8.16
C GLN A 40 9.58 9.30 -9.65
N LEU A 41 8.64 8.43 -10.03
CA LEU A 41 8.15 8.31 -11.40
C LEU A 41 7.28 9.50 -11.82
N ILE A 42 6.46 10.01 -10.90
CA ILE A 42 5.57 11.19 -11.10
C ILE A 42 6.32 12.50 -10.97
N LEU A 43 7.41 12.57 -10.21
CA LEU A 43 8.21 13.79 -10.13
C LEU A 43 9.09 13.98 -11.37
N GLY A 44 9.38 12.92 -12.11
CA GLY A 44 10.06 12.98 -13.40
C GLY A 44 11.50 13.50 -13.30
N GLY A 45 12.48 12.67 -13.65
CA GLY A 45 13.84 13.14 -13.86
C GLY A 45 13.99 14.13 -15.03
N LYS A 46 15.24 14.46 -15.38
CA LYS A 46 15.67 15.60 -16.21
C LYS A 46 15.07 15.80 -17.64
N ASN A 47 14.22 14.96 -18.24
CA ASN A 47 13.91 15.12 -19.69
C ASN A 47 12.51 14.65 -20.18
N LYS A 48 11.46 14.59 -19.35
CA LYS A 48 10.10 14.36 -19.85
C LYS A 48 9.11 15.28 -19.14
N GLU A 49 8.59 16.27 -19.87
CA GLU A 49 7.43 17.03 -19.42
C GLU A 49 6.24 16.07 -19.32
N LEU A 50 5.75 15.87 -18.11
CA LEU A 50 4.56 15.06 -17.86
C LEU A 50 3.35 15.77 -18.45
N THR A 51 2.58 15.05 -19.26
CA THR A 51 1.34 15.55 -19.83
C THR A 51 0.30 15.70 -18.71
N LEU A 52 -0.68 16.60 -18.87
CA LEU A 52 -1.71 16.83 -17.85
C LEU A 52 -2.47 15.53 -17.48
N ASP A 53 -2.65 14.65 -18.47
CA ASP A 53 -3.25 13.32 -18.29
C ASP A 53 -2.37 12.37 -17.44
N ASP A 54 -1.05 12.43 -17.60
CA ASP A 54 -0.10 11.62 -16.83
C ASP A 54 -0.06 12.06 -15.35
N TYR A 55 -0.22 13.37 -15.09
CA TYR A 55 -0.31 13.89 -13.72
C TYR A 55 -1.59 13.43 -13.01
N ILE A 56 -2.74 13.43 -13.70
CA ILE A 56 -4.01 12.96 -13.12
C ILE A 56 -3.90 11.48 -12.79
N LEU A 57 -3.42 10.67 -13.74
CA LEU A 57 -3.23 9.23 -13.53
C LEU A 57 -2.24 8.94 -12.41
N GLY A 58 -1.09 9.63 -12.39
CA GLY A 58 -0.10 9.51 -11.32
C GLY A 58 -0.69 9.85 -9.95
N SER A 59 -1.48 10.92 -9.85
CA SER A 59 -2.15 11.32 -8.61
C SER A 59 -3.12 10.26 -8.10
N VAL A 60 -3.87 9.61 -8.98
CA VAL A 60 -4.82 8.53 -8.62
C VAL A 60 -4.07 7.28 -8.13
N ILE A 61 -2.95 6.93 -8.77
CA ILE A 61 -2.09 5.81 -8.35
C ILE A 61 -1.53 6.08 -6.94
N LEU A 62 -0.91 7.25 -6.74
CA LEU A 62 -0.37 7.66 -5.43
C LEU A 62 -1.43 7.67 -4.33
N TYR A 63 -2.61 8.21 -4.63
CA TYR A 63 -3.72 8.25 -3.69
C TYR A 63 -4.14 6.84 -3.24
N THR A 64 -4.25 5.90 -4.19
CA THR A 64 -4.65 4.52 -3.90
C THR A 64 -3.65 3.80 -3.00
N ASP A 65 -2.35 4.07 -3.21
CA ASP A 65 -1.27 3.51 -2.38
C ASP A 65 -1.26 4.10 -0.97
N ILE A 66 -1.47 5.41 -0.83
CA ILE A 66 -1.57 6.08 0.48
C ILE A 66 -2.75 5.52 1.29
N ILE A 67 -3.93 5.36 0.67
CA ILE A 67 -5.10 4.78 1.35
C ILE A 67 -4.83 3.33 1.75
N SER A 68 -4.19 2.55 0.88
CA SER A 68 -3.85 1.16 1.19
C SER A 68 -2.89 1.06 2.37
N LEU A 69 -1.86 1.91 2.41
CA LEU A 69 -0.94 2.02 3.55
C LEU A 69 -1.67 2.42 4.84
N PHE A 70 -2.52 3.44 4.78
CA PHE A 70 -3.30 3.90 5.91
C PHE A 70 -4.14 2.78 6.52
N LEU A 71 -4.83 2.00 5.69
CA LEU A 71 -5.65 0.87 6.15
C LEU A 71 -4.80 -0.24 6.82
N LYS A 72 -3.57 -0.47 6.34
CA LYS A 72 -2.66 -1.43 7.00
C LYS A 72 -2.17 -0.93 8.35
N ILE A 73 -1.84 0.35 8.45
CA ILE A 73 -1.49 0.98 9.74
C ILE A 73 -2.68 0.92 10.70
N LEU A 74 -3.89 1.23 10.24
CA LEU A 74 -5.11 1.16 11.03
C LEU A 74 -5.38 -0.27 11.52
N GLN A 75 -5.15 -1.28 10.67
CA GLN A 75 -5.27 -2.69 11.05
C GLN A 75 -4.29 -3.09 12.15
N ILE A 76 -3.05 -2.59 12.10
CA ILE A 76 -2.02 -2.85 13.12
C ILE A 76 -2.40 -2.16 14.44
N LEU A 77 -2.79 -0.89 14.39
CA LEU A 77 -3.11 -0.09 15.58
C LEU A 77 -4.44 -0.49 16.23
N GLY A 78 -5.46 -0.80 15.43
CA GLY A 78 -6.79 -1.20 15.91
C GLY A 78 -6.78 -2.50 16.69
N LYS A 79 -5.88 -3.44 16.34
CA LYS A 79 -5.74 -4.71 17.05
C LYS A 79 -5.17 -4.60 18.46
N LYS A 80 -4.33 -3.59 18.72
CA LYS A 80 -3.75 -3.36 20.05
C LYS A 80 -4.81 -3.02 21.11
N LYS A 81 -6.04 -2.69 20.71
CA LYS A 81 -7.13 -2.31 21.61
C LYS A 81 -7.97 -3.50 22.12
N ASP A 82 -7.88 -4.66 21.48
CA ASP A 82 -8.66 -5.86 21.82
C ASP A 82 -7.88 -6.94 22.60
N ASP A 83 -6.61 -6.69 22.91
CA ASP A 83 -5.78 -7.45 23.88
C ASP A 83 -5.66 -6.65 25.19
#